data_AF-A0A8T4VQP3-F1
#
_entry.id   AF-A0A8T4VQP3-F1
#
_cell.length_a   1.000
_cell.length_b   1.000
_cell.length_c   1.000
_cell.angle_alpha   90.00
_cell.angle_beta   90.00
_cell.angle_gamma   90.00
#
_symmetry.space_group_name_H-M   'P 1'
#
loop_
_entity.id
_entity.type
_entity.pdbx_description
1 polymer ?
#
loop_
_entity_poly.entity_id
_entity_poly.type
_entity_poly.pdbx_seq_one_letter_code
_entity_poly.pdbx_strand_id
1 'polypeptide(L)'
;MDKDTEKILAALSYPIGLIGLILALIGESAYAKYHGWQGLFWGIAIFAVNIVLSMIFIIGWMIMPLVWLVWLVFSIIFAIKAYKGEQFEIPVISGIVKGIMKK
;
A
#
# COMPACT_ATOMS: atom_id res chain seq x y z
N MET A 1 -6.18 -13.77 13.82
CA MET A 1 -4.73 -13.56 14.11
C MET A 1 -4.57 -12.82 15.44
N ASP A 2 -3.42 -12.89 16.11
CA ASP A 2 -3.16 -11.97 17.23
C ASP A 2 -2.85 -10.55 16.74
N LYS A 3 -2.95 -9.57 17.63
CA LYS A 3 -2.83 -8.14 17.30
C LYS A 3 -1.45 -7.73 16.80
N ASP A 4 -0.39 -8.38 17.26
CA ASP A 4 0.97 -8.01 16.89
C ASP A 4 1.28 -8.53 15.49
N THR A 5 0.85 -9.75 15.18
CA THR A 5 0.89 -10.29 13.81
C THR A 5 0.14 -9.38 12.82
N GLU A 6 -1.06 -8.90 13.18
CA GLU A 6 -1.82 -7.98 12.32
C GLU A 6 -1.06 -6.68 12.04
N LYS A 7 -0.41 -6.10 13.06
CA LYS A 7 0.40 -4.88 12.90
C LYS A 7 1.62 -5.09 12.03
N ILE A 8 2.31 -6.22 12.19
CA ILE A 8 3.48 -6.58 11.37
C ILE A 8 3.06 -6.75 9.91
N LEU A 9 2.00 -7.51 9.64
CA LEU A 9 1.51 -7.72 8.28
C LEU A 9 0.97 -6.42 7.66
N ALA A 10 0.28 -5.60 8.44
CA ALA A 10 -0.17 -4.28 7.99
C ALA A 10 1.02 -3.40 7.59
N ALA A 11 2.09 -3.38 8.39
CA ALA A 11 3.30 -2.64 8.06
C ALA A 11 3.97 -3.16 6.79
N LEU A 12 4.10 -4.48 6.64
CA LEU A 12 4.71 -5.12 5.48
C LEU A 12 3.89 -4.97 4.19
N SER A 13 2.58 -4.73 4.30
CA SER A 13 1.70 -4.57 3.14
C SER A 13 2.05 -3.38 2.24
N TYR A 14 2.71 -2.34 2.77
CA TYR A 14 3.06 -1.13 2.03
C TYR A 14 4.26 -1.32 1.09
N PRO A 15 5.43 -1.81 1.56
CA PRO A 15 6.52 -2.15 0.67
C PRO A 15 6.25 -3.43 -0.15
N ILE A 16 5.34 -4.30 0.29
CA ILE A 16 5.08 -5.59 -0.34
C ILE A 16 3.57 -5.75 -0.56
N GLY A 17 3.07 -5.25 -1.70
CA GLY A 17 1.64 -5.26 -2.02
C GLY A 17 1.00 -6.67 -2.00
N LEU A 18 1.77 -7.73 -2.25
CA LEU A 18 1.28 -9.12 -2.12
C LEU A 18 0.90 -9.50 -0.69
N ILE A 19 1.64 -9.00 0.31
CA ILE A 19 1.26 -9.17 1.72
C ILE A 19 -0.05 -8.40 1.99
N GLY A 20 -0.21 -7.23 1.37
CA GLY A 20 -1.47 -6.50 1.39
C GLY A 20 -2.65 -7.33 0.89
N LEU A 21 -2.51 -7.97 -0.28
CA LEU A 21 -3.55 -8.85 -0.82
C LEU A 21 -3.89 -10.00 0.13
N ILE A 22 -2.87 -10.70 0.65
CA ILE A 22 -3.09 -11.81 1.59
C ILE A 22 -3.85 -11.29 2.82
N LEU A 23 -3.36 -10.21 3.45
CA LEU A 23 -3.95 -9.63 4.64
C LEU A 23 -5.38 -9.12 4.40
N ALA A 24 -5.67 -8.59 3.21
CA ALA A 24 -7.01 -8.15 2.82
C ALA A 24 -8.02 -9.31 2.78
N LEU A 25 -7.58 -10.49 2.34
CA LEU A 25 -8.42 -11.67 2.16
C LEU A 25 -8.58 -12.50 3.44
N ILE A 26 -7.49 -12.67 4.21
CA ILE A 26 -7.48 -13.54 5.40
C ILE A 26 -7.66 -12.76 6.71
N GLY A 27 -7.48 -11.43 6.69
CA GLY A 27 -7.60 -10.59 7.86
C GLY A 27 -9.02 -10.65 8.44
N GLU A 28 -9.13 -10.86 9.75
CA GLU A 28 -10.42 -10.94 10.43
C GLU A 28 -10.86 -9.58 10.95
N SER A 29 -9.92 -8.78 11.46
CA SER A 29 -10.19 -7.44 11.98
C SER A 29 -10.40 -6.42 10.86
N ALA A 30 -11.23 -5.40 11.12
CA ALA A 30 -11.38 -4.27 10.22
C ALA A 30 -10.05 -3.53 9.98
N TYR A 31 -9.17 -3.52 10.98
CA TYR A 31 -7.82 -2.99 10.88
C TYR A 31 -6.98 -3.75 9.84
N ALA A 32 -6.89 -5.08 9.98
CA ALA A 32 -6.15 -5.94 9.06
C ALA A 32 -6.69 -5.81 7.63
N LYS A 33 -8.01 -5.89 7.43
CA LYS A 33 -8.62 -5.73 6.10
C LYS A 33 -8.34 -4.37 5.48
N TYR A 34 -8.45 -3.29 6.26
CA TYR A 34 -8.19 -1.93 5.78
C TYR A 34 -6.75 -1.79 5.28
N HIS A 35 -5.76 -2.13 6.10
CA HIS A 35 -4.35 -2.03 5.73
C HIS A 35 -3.97 -3.00 4.62
N GLY A 36 -4.58 -4.18 4.58
CA GLY A 36 -4.41 -5.13 3.48
C GLY A 36 -4.81 -4.52 2.14
N TRP A 37 -6.06 -4.04 2.04
CA TRP A 37 -6.55 -3.40 0.81
C TRP A 37 -5.75 -2.13 0.49
N GLN A 38 -5.46 -1.30 1.49
CA GLN A 38 -4.72 -0.04 1.30
C GLN A 38 -3.30 -0.29 0.77
N GLY A 39 -2.57 -1.26 1.34
CA GLY A 39 -1.23 -1.67 0.90
C GLY A 39 -1.24 -2.27 -0.50
N LEU A 40 -2.23 -3.10 -0.83
CA LEU A 40 -2.42 -3.63 -2.19
C LEU A 40 -2.61 -2.50 -3.22
N PHE A 41 -3.52 -1.57 -2.97
CA PHE A 41 -3.77 -0.45 -3.89
C PHE A 41 -2.60 0.53 -3.97
N TRP A 42 -1.82 0.69 -2.90
CA TRP A 42 -0.57 1.44 -2.94
C TRP A 42 0.47 0.78 -3.86
N GLY A 43 0.57 -0.55 -3.85
CA GLY A 43 1.37 -1.32 -4.80
C GLY A 43 0.86 -1.23 -6.25
N ILE A 44 -0.45 -1.27 -6.45
CA ILE A 44 -1.05 -1.12 -7.79
C ILE A 44 -0.82 0.30 -8.34
N ALA A 45 -0.88 1.32 -7.49
CA ALA A 45 -0.66 2.71 -7.89
C ALA A 45 0.76 2.91 -8.46
N ILE A 46 1.80 2.40 -7.78
CA ILE A 46 3.17 2.49 -8.30
C ILE A 46 3.34 1.68 -9.59
N PHE A 47 2.70 0.53 -9.70
CA PHE A 47 2.72 -0.26 -10.94
C PHE A 47 2.10 0.52 -12.12
N ALA A 48 0.95 1.15 -11.91
CA ALA A 48 0.30 1.99 -12.92
C ALA A 48 1.18 3.19 -13.35
N VAL A 49 1.84 3.85 -12.39
CA VAL A 49 2.78 4.95 -12.69
C VAL A 49 3.95 4.46 -13.53
N ASN A 50 4.52 3.29 -13.22
CA ASN A 50 5.62 2.72 -14.01
C ASN A 50 5.20 2.39 -15.45
N ILE A 51 3.98 1.86 -15.66
CA ILE A 51 3.44 1.63 -17.01
C ILE A 51 3.41 2.93 -17.81
N VAL A 52 2.84 4.00 -17.24
CA VAL A 52 2.76 5.31 -17.91
C VAL A 52 4.16 5.85 -18.22
N LEU A 53 5.10 5.79 -17.27
CA LEU A 53 6.46 6.27 -17.48
C LEU A 53 7.20 5.48 -18.58
N SER A 54 6.98 4.16 -18.65
CA SER A 54 7.61 3.32 -19.69
C SER A 54 7.23 3.73 -21.12
N MET A 55 6.05 4.35 -21.31
CA MET A 55 5.58 4.82 -22.61
C MET A 55 6.27 6.12 -23.07
N ILE A 56 6.88 6.87 -22.14
CA ILE A 56 7.54 8.17 -22.40
C ILE A 56 9.02 7.97 -22.80
N PHE A 57 9.48 6.71 -22.93
CA PHE A 57 10.84 6.32 -23.35
C PHE A 57 11.94 6.98 -22.47
N ILE A 58 12.96 7.59 -23.07
CA ILE A 58 14.19 8.09 -22.41
C ILE A 58 13.89 8.91 -21.14
N ILE A 59 12.98 9.89 -21.21
CA ILE A 59 12.66 10.76 -20.08
C ILE A 59 11.99 9.98 -18.95
N GLY A 60 11.03 9.10 -19.30
CA GLY A 60 10.35 8.27 -18.33
C GLY A 60 11.32 7.37 -17.56
N TRP A 61 12.30 6.80 -18.27
CA TRP A 61 13.31 5.92 -17.67
C TRP A 61 14.26 6.64 -16.72
N MET A 62 14.60 7.90 -17.00
CA MET A 62 15.42 8.72 -16.10
C MET A 62 14.68 9.10 -14.81
N ILE A 63 13.36 9.25 -14.86
CA ILE A 63 12.52 9.64 -13.71
C ILE A 63 12.14 8.43 -12.84
N MET A 64 12.05 7.22 -13.42
CA MET A 64 11.64 6.01 -12.70
C MET A 64 12.39 5.78 -11.37
N PRO A 65 13.73 5.87 -11.29
CA PRO A 65 14.44 5.67 -10.02
C PRO A 65 14.00 6.64 -8.91
N LEU A 66 13.74 7.91 -9.26
CA LEU A 66 13.26 8.91 -8.32
C LEU A 66 11.84 8.59 -7.82
N VAL A 67 10.98 8.13 -8.72
CA VAL A 67 9.61 7.70 -8.37
C VAL A 67 9.63 6.50 -7.43
N TRP A 68 10.50 5.52 -7.68
CA TRP A 68 10.70 4.39 -6.77
C TRP A 68 11.23 4.82 -5.40
N LEU A 69 12.14 5.79 -5.37
CA LEU A 69 12.65 6.32 -4.10
C LEU A 69 11.55 7.02 -3.29
N VAL A 70 10.77 7.90 -3.93
CA VAL A 70 9.63 8.58 -3.30
C VAL A 70 8.62 7.55 -2.78
N TRP A 71 8.26 6.58 -3.62
CA TRP A 71 7.35 5.51 -3.23
C TRP A 71 7.87 4.73 -2.03
N LEU A 72 9.15 4.35 -2.02
CA LEU A 72 9.76 3.62 -0.91
C LEU A 72 9.74 4.44 0.38
N VAL A 73 10.09 5.73 0.34
CA VAL A 73 10.04 6.61 1.51
C VAL A 73 8.63 6.65 2.10
N PHE A 74 7.61 6.85 1.27
CA PHE A 74 6.22 6.82 1.72
C PHE A 74 5.81 5.43 2.24
N SER A 75 6.21 4.35 1.57
CA SER A 75 5.97 2.97 2.04
C SER A 75 6.51 2.75 3.45
N ILE A 76 7.71 3.25 3.76
CA ILE A 76 8.30 3.14 5.11
C ILE A 76 7.53 3.99 6.12
N ILE A 77 7.16 5.23 5.78
CA ILE A 77 6.35 6.10 6.66
C ILE A 77 5.02 5.42 7.00
N PHE A 78 4.36 4.86 6.00
CA PHE A 78 3.10 4.14 6.12
C PHE A 78 3.24 2.87 6.93
N ALA A 79 4.30 2.10 6.70
CA ALA A 79 4.63 0.91 7.47
C ALA A 79 4.82 1.23 8.95
N ILE A 80 5.53 2.30 9.29
CA ILE A 80 5.74 2.73 10.68
C ILE A 80 4.40 3.10 11.35
N LYS A 81 3.54 3.86 10.66
CA LYS A 81 2.22 4.24 11.19
C LYS A 81 1.33 3.01 11.43
N ALA A 82 1.28 2.09 10.46
CA ALA A 82 0.54 0.85 10.61
C ALA A 82 1.14 -0.03 11.73
N TYR A 83 2.46 -0.10 11.87
CA TYR A 83 3.06 -0.85 12.98
C TYR A 83 2.64 -0.30 14.36
N LYS A 84 2.45 1.02 14.46
CA LYS A 84 1.90 1.68 15.66
C LYS A 84 0.40 1.44 15.89
N GLY A 85 -0.28 0.80 14.94
CA GLY A 85 -1.72 0.54 14.97
C GLY A 85 -2.57 1.74 14.51
N GLU A 86 -1.97 2.72 13.84
CA GLU A 86 -2.68 3.90 13.33
C GLU A 86 -3.36 3.59 11.98
N GLN A 87 -4.65 3.89 11.88
CA GLN A 87 -5.33 3.97 10.59
C GLN A 87 -5.18 5.39 10.02
N PHE A 88 -4.68 5.50 8.79
CA PHE A 88 -4.45 6.78 8.13
C PHE A 88 -4.98 6.77 6.70
N GLU A 89 -5.11 7.97 6.13
CA GLU A 89 -5.59 8.17 4.77
C GLU A 89 -4.42 8.44 3.82
N ILE A 90 -4.29 7.61 2.80
CA ILE A 90 -3.63 7.93 1.54
C ILE A 90 -4.68 8.54 0.59
N PRO A 91 -4.46 9.76 0.05
CA PRO A 91 -5.38 10.39 -0.90
C PRO A 91 -5.71 9.46 -2.07
N VAL A 92 -6.95 9.52 -2.54
CA VAL A 92 -7.54 8.62 -3.57
C VAL A 92 -7.68 7.17 -3.11
N ILE A 93 -6.60 6.51 -2.68
CA ILE A 93 -6.56 5.09 -2.31
C ILE A 93 -7.54 4.79 -1.16
N SER A 94 -7.56 5.61 -0.11
CA SER A 94 -8.38 5.32 1.08
C SER A 94 -9.87 5.45 0.80
N GLY A 95 -10.25 6.30 -0.16
CA GLY A 95 -11.62 6.37 -0.66
C GLY A 95 -12.06 5.08 -1.34
N ILE A 96 -11.18 4.49 -2.15
CA ILE A 96 -11.41 3.18 -2.81
C ILE A 96 -11.58 2.09 -1.75
N VAL A 97 -10.66 2.01 -0.79
CA VAL A 97 -10.69 1.00 0.29
C VAL A 97 -11.99 1.10 1.09
N LYS A 98 -12.38 2.31 1.51
CA LYS A 98 -13.64 2.53 2.22
C LYS A 98 -14.86 2.11 1.41
N GLY A 99 -14.84 2.33 0.09
CA GLY A 99 -15.90 1.87 -0.81
C GLY A 99 -16.04 0.34 -0.83
N ILE A 100 -14.92 -0.38 -0.74
CA ILE A 100 -14.89 -1.84 -0.67
C ILE A 100 -15.41 -2.34 0.68
N MET A 101 -14.96 -1.73 1.78
CA MET A 101 -15.34 -2.17 3.13
C MET A 101 -16.74 -1.76 3.58
N LYS A 102 -17.42 -0.88 2.83
CA LYS A 102 -18.83 -0.50 3.08
C LYS A 102 -19.82 -1.50 2.48
N LYS A 103 -19.37 -2.42 1.63
CA LYS A 103 -20.16 -3.53 1.12
C LYS A 103 -20.06 -4.71 2.07
#